data_AF-A0A6G8Q6K1-F1
#
_entry.id   AF-A0A6G8Q6K1-F1
#
_cell.length_a   1.000
_cell.length_b   1.000
_cell.length_c   1.000
_cell.angle_alpha   90.00
_cell.angle_beta   90.00
_cell.angle_gamma   90.00
#
_symmetry.space_group_name_H-M   'P 1'
#
loop_
_entity.id
_entity.type
_entity.pdbx_description
1 polymer ?
#
loop_
_entity_poly.entity_id
_entity_poly.type
_entity_poly.pdbx_seq_one_letter_code
_entity_poly.pdbx_strand_id
1 'polypeptide(L)' 'MDFLRKMVPGGVERYLEGIEFPIEKRELTERLQRNGVPGPVVDQVRRRLPEGRFSGPQGVLKRLRR' A
#
# COMPACT_ATOMS: atom_id res chain seq x y z
N MET A 1 5.80 -16.56 -0.22
CA MET A 1 4.54 -16.45 0.54
C MET A 1 4.07 -15.01 0.45
N ASP A 2 3.04 -14.73 -0.34
CA ASP A 2 2.46 -13.39 -0.49
C ASP A 2 1.93 -12.88 0.85
N PHE A 3 2.66 -11.97 1.51
CA PHE A 3 2.20 -11.35 2.75
C PHE A 3 0.87 -10.61 2.55
N LEU A 4 0.66 -10.06 1.35
CA LEU A 4 -0.55 -9.38 0.94
C LEU A 4 -1.75 -10.31 1.05
N ARG A 5 -1.60 -11.57 0.61
CA ARG A 5 -2.68 -12.56 0.66
C ARG A 5 -3.00 -13.01 2.09
N LYS A 6 -2.02 -13.00 3.00
CA LYS A 6 -2.20 -13.42 4.40
C LYS A 6 -2.75 -12.31 5.29
N MET A 7 -2.36 -11.06 5.05
CA MET A 7 -2.73 -9.92 5.92
C MET A 7 -3.83 -9.04 5.33
N VAL A 8 -4.08 -9.13 4.03
CA VAL A 8 -5.15 -8.41 3.33
C VAL A 8 -6.02 -9.41 2.57
N PRO A 9 -6.99 -10.07 3.23
CA PRO A 9 -7.96 -10.91 2.56
C PRO A 9 -8.84 -10.01 1.67
N GLY A 10 -8.65 -10.09 0.34
CA GLY A 10 -9.36 -9.26 -0.65
C GLY A 10 -8.46 -8.36 -1.51
N GLY A 11 -7.15 -8.32 -1.25
CA GLY A 11 -6.16 -7.60 -2.06
C GLY A 11 -5.96 -6.14 -1.66
N VAL A 12 -4.71 -5.67 -1.67
CA VAL A 12 -4.35 -4.27 -1.40
C VAL A 12 -4.92 -3.30 -2.44
N GLU A 13 -5.27 -3.79 -3.62
CA GLU A 13 -5.94 -3.02 -4.68
C GLU A 13 -7.18 -2.29 -4.19
N ARG A 14 -8.02 -2.94 -3.39
CA ARG A 14 -9.24 -2.34 -2.85
C ARG A 14 -8.95 -1.18 -1.90
N TYR A 15 -7.82 -1.21 -1.21
CA TYR A 15 -7.39 -0.14 -0.32
C TYR A 15 -6.65 0.98 -1.04
N LEU A 16 -6.22 0.75 -2.29
CA LEU A 16 -5.67 1.78 -3.15
C LEU A 16 -6.75 2.44 -4.01
N GLU A 17 -7.96 1.89 -4.01
CA GLU A 17 -9.13 2.48 -4.65
C GLU A 17 -9.46 3.84 -3.98
N GLY A 18 -9.74 4.86 -4.79
CA GLY A 18 -10.00 6.22 -4.31
C GLY A 18 -8.77 7.01 -3.87
N ILE A 19 -7.55 6.46 -4.02
CA ILE A 19 -6.31 7.22 -3.84
C ILE A 19 -5.99 7.97 -5.13
N GLU A 20 -5.88 9.29 -5.06
CA GLU A 20 -5.39 10.11 -6.16
C GLU A 20 -3.88 9.97 -6.29
N PHE A 21 -3.44 9.61 -7.49
CA PHE A 21 -2.03 9.51 -7.83
C PHE A 21 -1.63 10.70 -8.72
N PRO A 22 -0.39 11.19 -8.61
CA PRO A 22 0.74 10.58 -7.91
C PRO A 22 0.79 10.93 -6.40
N ILE A 23 1.06 9.95 -5.55
CA ILE A 23 1.00 10.08 -4.08
C ILE A 23 2.34 9.78 -3.42
N GLU A 24 2.69 10.49 -2.35
CA GLU A 24 3.90 10.24 -1.57
C GLU A 24 3.73 9.05 -0.61
N LYS A 25 4.83 8.37 -0.27
CA LYS A 25 4.82 7.25 0.70
C LYS A 25 4.08 7.57 2.00
N ARG A 26 4.27 8.79 2.53
CA ARG A 26 3.66 9.24 3.79
C ARG A 26 2.15 9.35 3.64
N GLU A 27 1.69 10.11 2.64
CA GLU A 27 0.26 10.21 2.33
C GLU A 27 -0.37 8.86 1.99
N LEU A 28 0.33 8.02 1.24
CA LEU A 28 -0.12 6.66 0.91
C LEU A 28 -0.41 5.86 2.18
N THR A 29 0.47 5.93 3.17
CA THR A 29 0.27 5.21 4.43
C THR A 29 -0.83 5.79 5.30
N GLU A 30 -1.06 7.10 5.24
CA GLU A 30 -2.22 7.72 5.89
C GLU A 30 -3.53 7.33 5.20
N ARG A 31 -3.58 7.32 3.87
CA ARG A 31 -4.74 6.86 3.08
C ARG A 31 -5.03 5.39 3.34
N LEU A 32 -4.01 4.53 3.34
CA LEU A 32 -4.15 3.12 3.67
C LEU A 32 -4.73 2.92 5.08
N GLN A 33 -4.22 3.64 6.08
CA GLN A 33 -4.78 3.60 7.44
C GLN A 33 -6.25 4.05 7.47
N ARG A 34 -6.60 5.14 6.78
CA ARG A 34 -7.99 5.61 6.66
C ARG A 34 -8.90 4.60 5.96
N ASN A 35 -8.36 3.86 4.99
CA ASN A 35 -9.08 2.82 4.26
C ASN A 35 -9.21 1.50 5.06
N GLY A 36 -8.82 1.50 6.35
CA GLY A 36 -8.97 0.35 7.23
C GLY A 36 -7.92 -0.73 7.03
N VAL A 37 -6.78 -0.39 6.42
CA VAL A 37 -5.66 -1.33 6.26
C VAL A 37 -5.09 -1.66 7.64
N PRO A 38 -4.88 -2.94 7.97
CA PRO A 38 -4.30 -3.33 9.25
C PRO A 38 -2.93 -2.67 9.48
N GLY A 39 -2.70 -2.14 10.68
CA GLY A 39 -1.41 -1.54 11.07
C GLY A 39 -0.16 -2.35 10.68
N PRO A 40 -0.13 -3.69 10.84
CA PRO A 40 0.99 -4.52 10.40
C PRO A 40 1.28 -4.44 8.90
N VAL A 41 0.25 -4.30 8.06
CA VAL A 41 0.38 -4.13 6.61
C VAL A 41 0.95 -2.75 6.30
N VAL A 42 0.44 -1.71 6.97
CA VAL A 42 0.94 -0.33 6.83
C VAL A 42 2.42 -0.27 7.21
N ASP A 43 2.82 -0.91 8.31
CA ASP A 43 4.22 -0.95 8.74
C ASP A 43 5.10 -1.65 7.69
N GLN A 44 4.60 -2.73 7.11
CA GLN A 44 5.32 -3.45 6.06
C GLN A 44 5.42 -2.64 4.76
N VAL A 45 4.36 -1.89 4.41
CA VAL A 45 4.35 -0.90 3.32
C VAL A 45 5.42 0.15 3.61
N ARG A 46 5.52 0.70 4.83
CA ARG A 46 6.58 1.65 5.20
C ARG A 46 7.98 1.07 5.08
N ARG A 47 8.16 -0.22 5.40
CA ARG A 47 9.47 -0.88 5.33
C ARG A 47 9.88 -1.26 3.90
N ARG A 48 8.93 -1.71 3.07
CA ARG A 48 9.21 -2.23 1.72
C ARG A 48 9.19 -1.16 0.64
N LEU A 49 8.35 -0.13 0.77
CA LEU A 49 8.28 0.93 -0.23
C LEU A 49 9.43 1.92 -0.01
N PRO A 50 10.18 2.26 -1.07
CA PRO A 50 11.18 3.31 -0.99
C PRO A 50 10.51 4.64 -0.66
N GLU A 51 11.27 5.56 -0.08
CA GLU A 51 10.83 6.95 0.01
C GLU A 51 10.67 7.54 -1.39
N GLY A 52 9.71 8.44 -1.53
CA GLY A 52 9.36 9.07 -2.80
C GLY A 52 7.87 8.95 -3.17
N ARG A 53 7.60 9.27 -4.43
CA ARG A 53 6.26 9.38 -4.99
C ARG A 53 5.94 8.20 -5.89
N PHE A 54 4.73 7.67 -5.76
CA PHE A 54 4.19 6.58 -6.57
C PHE A 54 3.26 7.16 -7.61
N SER A 55 3.44 6.79 -8.88
CA SER A 55 2.59 7.27 -9.97
C SER A 55 1.27 6.51 -10.08
N GLY A 56 1.09 5.41 -9.36
CA GLY A 56 -0.12 4.60 -9.48
C GLY A 56 -0.13 3.38 -8.54
N PRO A 57 -1.30 2.73 -8.41
CA PRO A 57 -1.49 1.58 -7.53
C PRO A 57 -0.66 0.38 -7.98
N GLN A 58 -0.51 0.18 -9.29
CA GLN A 58 0.35 -0.88 -9.84
C GLN A 58 1.82 -0.71 -9.44
N GLY A 59 2.31 0.53 -9.36
CA GLY A 59 3.67 0.82 -8.91
C GLY A 59 3.89 0.37 -7.46
N VAL A 60 2.90 0.63 -6.60
CA VAL A 60 2.91 0.20 -5.19
C VAL A 60 2.85 -1.32 -5.10
N LEU A 61 1.89 -1.96 -5.77
CA LEU A 61 1.70 -3.42 -5.76
C LEU A 61 2.93 -4.17 -6.27
N LYS A 62 3.57 -3.67 -7.34
CA LYS A 62 4.80 -4.26 -7.89
C LYS A 62 5.95 -4.24 -6.86
N ARG A 63 6.04 -3.19 -6.03
CA ARG A 63 7.05 -3.11 -4.95
C ARG A 63 6.70 -4.00 -3.77
N LEU A 64 5.42 -4.15 -3.46
CA LEU A 64 4.96 -5.00 -2.37
C LEU A 64 5.07 -6.49 -2.73
N ARG A 65 4.84 -6.90 -3.98
CA ARG A 65 4.98 -8.32 -4.39
C ARG A 65 6.44 -8.81 -4.49
N ARG A 66 7.42 -7.90 -4.45
CA ARG A 66 8.85 -8.22 -4.50
C ARG A 66 9.37 -8.54 -3.10
#